data_AF-G0TYR8-F1
#
_entry.id   AF-G0TYR8-F1
#
_cell.length_a   1.000
_cell.length_b   1.000
_cell.length_c   1.000
_cell.angle_alpha   90.00
_cell.angle_beta   90.00
_cell.angle_gamma   90.00
#
_symmetry.space_group_name_H-M   'P 1'
#
loop_
_entity.id
_entity.type
_entity.pdbx_description
1 polymer ?
#
loop_
_entity_poly.entity_id
_entity_poly.type
_entity_poly.pdbx_seq_one_letter_code
_entity_poly.pdbx_strand_id
1 'polypeptide(L)'
;MVASLRQNSSNEWVVNLLYGATMAPRFGIQQEASSVDEEESQHRARALYCKALLHASSGGRLARDWLAGCSSLLFPSGSLLSIAMKHEGSEQDVERYRDYLVGKLQKEVERKEGGGATEGYKVDVSAHLSSMPEVRCFVYDAIRALVFYRHKKVPYEEKCHLFSVAAKLGLDQKITTELWGLVEQESSIARDKQRALENPWNE
;
A
#
# COMPACT_ATOMS: atom_id res chain seq x y z
N MET A 1 17.40 7.91 24.89
CA MET A 1 16.14 7.19 25.17
C MET A 1 14.86 8.03 24.96
N VAL A 2 14.91 9.17 24.23
CA VAL A 2 13.73 10.04 23.98
C VAL A 2 13.25 10.00 22.52
N ALA A 3 14.11 9.58 21.58
CA ALA A 3 13.77 9.48 20.15
C ALA A 3 12.73 8.40 19.84
N SER A 4 12.81 7.24 20.52
CA SER A 4 11.90 6.11 20.31
C SER A 4 10.45 6.40 20.72
N LEU A 5 10.23 7.18 21.79
CA LEU A 5 8.87 7.55 22.24
C LEU A 5 8.18 8.55 21.29
N ARG A 6 8.94 9.41 20.58
CA ARG A 6 8.37 10.35 19.60
C ARG A 6 8.14 9.73 18.23
N GLN A 7 8.93 8.73 17.84
CA GLN A 7 8.77 8.03 16.56
C GLN A 7 7.44 7.27 16.47
N ASN A 8 7.00 6.66 17.56
CA ASN A 8 5.77 5.88 17.56
C ASN A 8 4.52 6.77 17.45
N SER A 9 4.50 7.93 18.12
CA SER A 9 3.37 8.87 18.04
C SER A 9 3.29 9.60 16.69
N SER A 10 4.42 9.91 16.04
CA SER A 10 4.41 10.48 14.69
C SER A 10 3.93 9.48 13.65
N ASN A 11 4.27 8.20 13.78
CA ASN A 11 3.86 7.17 12.84
C ASN A 11 2.36 6.94 12.87
N GLU A 12 1.75 6.84 14.05
CA GLU A 12 0.29 6.74 14.18
C GLU A 12 -0.43 7.95 13.57
N TRP A 13 0.10 9.16 13.79
CA TRP A 13 -0.45 10.36 13.16
C TRP A 13 -0.34 10.34 11.64
N VAL A 14 0.80 9.93 11.08
CA VAL A 14 0.99 9.81 9.62
C VAL A 14 0.07 8.74 9.04
N VAL A 15 -0.10 7.59 9.71
CA VAL A 15 -1.01 6.53 9.27
C VAL A 15 -2.46 7.00 9.30
N ASN A 16 -2.86 7.71 10.36
CA ASN A 16 -4.20 8.30 10.44
C ASN A 16 -4.40 9.38 9.36
N LEU A 17 -3.36 10.16 9.05
CA LEU A 17 -3.39 11.14 7.96
C LEU A 17 -3.52 10.48 6.58
N LEU A 18 -2.88 9.32 6.37
CA LEU A 18 -2.87 8.62 5.09
C LEU A 18 -4.12 7.78 4.86
N TYR A 19 -4.61 7.07 5.89
CA TYR A 19 -5.68 6.07 5.72
C TYR A 19 -6.95 6.39 6.53
N GLY A 20 -6.94 7.44 7.37
CA GLY A 20 -8.06 7.76 8.26
C GLY A 20 -8.31 6.72 9.36
N ALA A 21 -7.36 5.81 9.58
CA ALA A 21 -7.48 4.73 10.55
C ALA A 21 -6.12 4.44 11.21
N THR A 22 -6.10 4.31 12.52
CA THR A 22 -4.88 4.05 13.30
C THR A 22 -4.33 2.63 13.12
N MET A 23 -5.16 1.69 12.65
CA MET A 23 -4.81 0.26 12.48
C MET A 23 -4.67 -0.17 11.03
N ALA A 24 -4.49 0.78 10.09
CA ALA A 24 -4.28 0.44 8.68
C ALA A 24 -2.94 -0.30 8.48
N PRO A 25 -2.89 -1.36 7.65
CA PRO A 25 -1.63 -2.00 7.27
C PRO A 25 -0.67 -0.99 6.64
N ARG A 26 0.54 -0.91 7.20
CA ARG A 26 1.60 0.00 6.74
C ARG A 26 2.55 -0.78 5.83
N PHE A 27 2.53 -0.50 4.53
CA PHE A 27 3.33 -1.24 3.53
C PHE A 27 3.11 -2.76 3.63
N GLY A 28 1.84 -3.18 3.76
CA GLY A 28 1.44 -4.58 3.82
C GLY A 28 1.59 -5.26 5.20
N ILE A 29 1.94 -4.51 6.25
CA ILE A 29 2.15 -5.03 7.61
C ILE A 29 1.27 -4.30 8.62
N GLN A 30 0.45 -5.04 9.37
CA GLN A 30 -0.44 -4.49 10.41
C GLN A 30 0.20 -4.38 11.80
N GLN A 31 1.06 -5.33 12.17
CA GLN A 31 1.63 -5.42 13.50
C GLN A 31 3.11 -5.06 13.51
N GLU A 32 3.58 -4.46 14.61
CA GLU A 32 5.00 -4.19 14.82
C GLU A 32 5.72 -5.48 15.19
N ALA A 33 7.00 -5.58 14.81
CA ALA A 33 7.80 -6.77 15.10
C ALA A 33 8.06 -6.88 16.60
N SER A 34 7.85 -8.06 17.16
CA SER A 34 8.15 -8.37 18.57
C SER A 34 9.50 -9.07 18.74
N SER A 35 10.10 -9.54 17.65
CA SER A 35 11.41 -10.20 17.61
C SER A 35 12.21 -9.79 16.37
N VAL A 36 13.52 -10.05 16.41
CA VAL A 36 14.45 -9.76 15.29
C VAL A 36 14.08 -10.55 14.03
N ASP A 37 13.68 -11.81 14.19
CA ASP A 37 13.25 -12.66 13.06
C ASP A 37 11.95 -12.13 12.41
N GLU A 38 11.04 -11.61 13.24
CA GLU A 38 9.84 -10.94 12.74
C GLU A 38 10.17 -9.63 12.02
N GLU A 39 11.14 -8.86 12.51
CA GLU A 39 11.58 -7.62 11.86
C GLU A 39 12.14 -7.89 10.46
N GLU A 40 12.98 -8.93 10.32
CA GLU A 40 13.51 -9.32 9.02
C GLU A 40 12.41 -9.81 8.07
N SER A 41 11.48 -10.62 8.57
CA SER A 41 10.32 -11.09 7.79
C SER A 41 9.45 -9.92 7.32
N GLN A 42 9.15 -8.97 8.20
CA GLN A 42 8.40 -7.76 7.85
C GLN A 42 9.17 -6.88 6.86
N HIS A 43 10.50 -6.79 6.99
CA HIS A 43 11.32 -6.05 6.05
C HIS A 43 11.24 -6.67 4.64
N ARG A 44 11.30 -8.00 4.53
CA ARG A 44 11.13 -8.72 3.26
C ARG A 44 9.73 -8.49 2.66
N ALA A 45 8.69 -8.52 3.49
CA ALA A 45 7.33 -8.23 3.06
C ALA A 45 7.16 -6.80 2.54
N ARG A 46 7.72 -5.79 3.22
CA ARG A 46 7.74 -4.40 2.75
C ARG A 46 8.51 -4.25 1.44
N ALA A 47 9.58 -5.01 1.24
CA ALA A 47 10.31 -5.02 -0.03
C ALA A 47 9.46 -5.59 -1.18
N LEU A 48 8.71 -6.68 -0.95
CA LEU A 48 7.75 -7.20 -1.93
C LEU A 48 6.66 -6.17 -2.24
N TYR A 49 6.11 -5.53 -1.21
CA TYR A 49 5.13 -4.46 -1.33
C TYR A 49 5.63 -3.33 -2.23
N CYS A 50 6.82 -2.78 -1.94
CA CYS A 50 7.40 -1.69 -2.72
C CYS A 50 7.61 -2.06 -4.20
N LYS A 51 8.10 -3.27 -4.48
CA LYS A 51 8.34 -3.72 -5.86
C LYS A 51 7.04 -3.88 -6.63
N ALA A 52 6.04 -4.52 -6.02
CA ALA A 52 4.71 -4.67 -6.62
C ALA A 52 4.04 -3.30 -6.83
N LEU A 53 4.19 -2.38 -5.87
CA LEU A 53 3.61 -1.05 -5.92
C LEU A 53 4.21 -0.20 -7.04
N LEU A 54 5.52 -0.31 -7.30
CA LEU A 54 6.15 0.32 -8.46
C LEU A 54 5.51 -0.14 -9.77
N HIS A 55 5.28 -1.45 -9.92
CA HIS A 55 4.63 -1.98 -11.11
C HIS A 55 3.17 -1.51 -11.21
N ALA A 56 2.41 -1.57 -10.11
CA ALA A 56 1.00 -1.17 -10.06
C ALA A 56 0.78 0.31 -10.40
N SER A 57 1.73 1.18 -10.01
CA SER A 57 1.73 2.62 -10.27
C SER A 57 2.41 3.01 -11.59
N SER A 58 2.62 2.05 -12.50
CA SER A 58 3.27 2.24 -13.81
C SER A 58 4.75 2.67 -13.77
N GLY A 59 5.39 2.69 -12.60
CA GLY A 59 6.83 2.88 -12.44
C GLY A 59 7.38 4.27 -12.84
N GLY A 60 6.50 5.23 -13.11
CA GLY A 60 6.88 6.58 -13.52
C GLY A 60 7.62 7.35 -12.43
N ARG A 61 8.40 8.38 -12.81
CA ARG A 61 9.21 9.18 -11.88
C ARG A 61 8.42 9.71 -10.67
N LEU A 62 7.24 10.29 -10.89
CA LEU A 62 6.43 10.85 -9.81
C LEU A 62 5.94 9.76 -8.85
N ALA A 63 5.53 8.60 -9.36
CA ALA A 63 5.18 7.47 -8.51
C ALA A 63 6.38 7.03 -7.66
N ARG A 64 7.58 6.93 -8.25
CA ARG A 64 8.82 6.63 -7.52
C ARG A 64 9.11 7.65 -6.41
N ASP A 65 8.96 8.93 -6.70
CA ASP A 65 9.15 10.01 -5.73
C ASP A 65 8.16 9.89 -4.55
N TRP A 66 6.89 9.55 -4.83
CA TRP A 66 5.89 9.27 -3.80
C TRP A 66 6.30 8.08 -2.93
N LEU A 67 6.69 6.96 -3.54
CA LEU A 67 7.13 5.76 -2.82
C LEU A 67 8.37 6.03 -1.98
N ALA A 68 9.34 6.78 -2.50
CA ALA A 68 10.55 7.19 -1.78
C ALA A 68 10.22 8.07 -0.56
N GLY A 69 9.29 9.02 -0.73
CA GLY A 69 8.79 9.86 0.36
C GLY A 69 8.08 9.06 1.44
N CYS A 70 7.09 8.23 1.05
CA CYS A 70 6.33 7.40 1.98
C CYS A 70 7.21 6.37 2.70
N SER A 71 8.13 5.70 2.00
CA SER A 71 9.07 4.79 2.65
C SER A 71 9.97 5.51 3.64
N SER A 72 10.50 6.68 3.30
CA SER A 72 11.35 7.46 4.22
C SER A 72 10.60 7.95 5.45
N LEU A 73 9.32 8.32 5.31
CA LEU A 73 8.48 8.82 6.41
C LEU A 73 7.98 7.71 7.33
N LEU A 74 7.55 6.57 6.77
CA LEU A 74 6.93 5.48 7.53
C LEU A 74 7.95 4.44 8.00
N PHE A 75 8.97 4.15 7.19
CA PHE A 75 9.94 3.09 7.41
C PHE A 75 11.33 3.47 6.88
N PRO A 76 12.09 4.31 7.61
CA PRO A 76 13.40 4.77 7.16
C PRO A 76 14.34 3.59 6.90
N SER A 77 14.47 3.20 5.63
CA SER A 77 15.22 2.03 5.20
C SER A 77 15.89 2.28 3.86
N GLY A 78 17.21 2.21 3.85
CA GLY A 78 18.00 2.43 2.64
C GLY A 78 17.69 1.45 1.51
N SER A 79 17.31 0.21 1.85
CA SER A 79 16.93 -0.80 0.85
C SER A 79 15.58 -0.49 0.21
N LEU A 80 14.56 -0.06 0.99
CA LEU A 80 13.26 0.34 0.46
C LEU A 80 13.37 1.59 -0.40
N LEU A 81 14.17 2.57 0.03
CA LEU A 81 14.48 3.76 -0.77
C LEU A 81 15.19 3.38 -2.07
N SER A 82 16.18 2.47 -2.00
CA SER A 82 16.86 1.99 -3.20
C SER A 82 15.92 1.25 -4.14
N ILE A 83 14.96 0.46 -3.63
CA ILE A 83 13.93 -0.18 -4.45
C ILE A 83 13.09 0.90 -5.13
N ALA A 84 12.52 1.85 -4.38
CA ALA A 84 11.67 2.91 -4.92
C ALA A 84 12.37 3.69 -6.05
N MET A 85 13.66 3.99 -5.89
CA MET A 85 14.41 4.80 -6.84
C MET A 85 14.94 4.01 -8.04
N LYS A 86 15.40 2.76 -7.85
CA LYS A 86 16.20 2.03 -8.84
C LYS A 86 15.53 0.77 -9.40
N HIS A 87 14.61 0.14 -8.67
CA HIS A 87 13.98 -1.10 -9.13
C HIS A 87 13.08 -0.84 -10.33
N GLU A 88 13.04 -1.77 -11.28
CA GLU A 88 12.08 -1.76 -12.39
C GLU A 88 10.94 -2.73 -12.04
N GLY A 89 9.78 -2.17 -11.69
CA GLY A 89 8.62 -2.96 -11.27
C GLY A 89 8.09 -3.82 -12.41
N SER A 90 7.92 -5.12 -12.13
CA SER A 90 7.45 -6.11 -13.10
C SER A 90 6.18 -6.80 -12.63
N GLU A 91 5.49 -7.48 -13.55
CA GLU A 91 4.31 -8.29 -13.21
C GLU A 91 4.66 -9.41 -12.22
N GLN A 92 5.86 -9.99 -12.34
CA GLN A 92 6.36 -11.00 -11.40
C GLN A 92 6.47 -10.47 -9.96
N ASP A 93 6.71 -9.18 -9.77
CA ASP A 93 6.73 -8.59 -8.44
C ASP A 93 5.33 -8.57 -7.81
N VAL A 94 4.29 -8.35 -8.61
CA VAL A 94 2.88 -8.45 -8.17
C VAL A 94 2.52 -9.89 -7.83
N GLU A 95 2.93 -10.86 -8.65
CA GLU A 95 2.70 -12.29 -8.38
C GLU A 95 3.37 -12.73 -7.07
N ARG A 96 4.63 -12.36 -6.85
CA ARG A 96 5.34 -12.67 -5.59
C ARG A 96 4.66 -12.03 -4.38
N TYR A 97 4.17 -10.79 -4.52
CA TYR A 97 3.43 -10.14 -3.44
C TYR A 97 2.08 -10.82 -3.18
N ARG A 98 1.38 -11.25 -4.23
CA ARG A 98 0.16 -12.04 -4.13
C ARG A 98 0.40 -13.36 -3.41
N ASP A 99 1.46 -14.09 -3.76
CA ASP A 99 1.81 -15.36 -3.12
C ASP A 99 2.12 -15.17 -1.63
N TYR A 100 2.80 -14.08 -1.28
CA TYR A 100 3.00 -13.68 0.12
C TYR A 100 1.67 -13.45 0.84
N LEU A 101 0.71 -12.73 0.24
CA LEU A 101 -0.61 -12.50 0.83
C LEU A 101 -1.40 -13.79 1.02
N VAL A 102 -1.36 -14.69 0.02
CA VAL A 102 -2.00 -16.00 0.11
C VAL A 102 -1.38 -16.83 1.24
N GLY A 103 -0.05 -16.88 1.33
CA GLY A 103 0.63 -17.58 2.43
C GLY A 103 0.33 -16.97 3.80
N LYS A 104 0.16 -15.65 3.88
CA LYS A 104 -0.28 -14.97 5.11
C LYS A 104 -1.69 -15.38 5.50
N LEU A 105 -2.62 -15.35 4.55
CA LEU A 105 -4.02 -15.74 4.75
C LEU A 105 -4.12 -17.19 5.25
N GLN A 106 -3.39 -18.13 4.63
CA GLN A 106 -3.37 -19.53 5.04
C GLN A 106 -2.94 -19.69 6.50
N LYS A 107 -1.85 -19.03 6.90
CA LYS A 107 -1.36 -19.05 8.29
C LYS A 107 -2.38 -18.47 9.28
N GLU A 108 -3.14 -17.46 8.88
CA GLU A 108 -4.19 -16.88 9.73
C GLU A 108 -5.39 -17.81 9.90
N VAL A 109 -5.78 -18.53 8.84
CA VAL A 109 -6.83 -19.55 8.89
C VAL A 109 -6.39 -20.71 9.79
N GLU A 110 -5.18 -21.25 9.59
CA GLU A 110 -4.61 -22.33 10.42
C GLU A 110 -4.55 -21.95 11.91
N ARG A 111 -4.19 -20.70 12.23
CA ARG A 111 -4.16 -20.19 13.60
C ARG A 111 -5.56 -20.08 14.22
N LYS A 112 -6.58 -19.76 13.43
CA LYS A 112 -7.98 -19.63 13.89
C LYS A 112 -8.67 -20.99 14.02
N GLU A 113 -8.32 -21.96 13.17
CA GLU A 113 -8.97 -23.28 13.11
C GLU A 113 -8.30 -24.36 13.97
N GLY A 114 -7.16 -24.07 14.61
CA GLY A 114 -6.60 -24.95 15.65
C GLY A 114 -6.24 -26.35 15.13
N GLY A 115 -5.30 -26.44 14.19
CA GLY A 115 -4.56 -27.69 13.92
C GLY A 115 -5.35 -28.88 13.38
N GLY A 116 -6.56 -28.69 12.84
CA GLY A 116 -7.27 -29.71 12.09
C GLY A 116 -6.76 -29.76 10.66
N ALA A 117 -6.18 -30.89 10.24
CA ALA A 117 -5.81 -31.13 8.84
C ALA A 117 -7.08 -31.04 7.96
N THR A 118 -7.29 -29.90 7.31
CA THR A 118 -8.40 -29.70 6.38
C THR A 118 -7.95 -30.07 4.98
N GLU A 119 -8.28 -31.31 4.60
CA GLU A 119 -8.42 -31.72 3.22
C GLU A 119 -9.14 -30.65 2.40
N GLY A 120 -8.46 -30.14 1.36
CA GLY A 120 -9.11 -29.79 0.10
C GLY A 120 -10.17 -28.70 0.12
N TYR A 121 -10.16 -27.73 1.04
CA TYR A 121 -10.92 -26.51 0.79
C TYR A 121 -10.30 -25.79 -0.41
N LYS A 122 -10.94 -25.90 -1.57
CA LYS A 122 -10.88 -24.85 -2.61
C LYS A 122 -11.54 -23.60 -2.03
N VAL A 123 -10.90 -22.99 -1.04
CA VAL A 123 -11.21 -21.64 -0.58
C VAL A 123 -11.12 -20.76 -1.82
N ASP A 124 -12.16 -19.97 -2.09
CA ASP A 124 -12.06 -18.90 -3.08
C ASP A 124 -11.03 -17.89 -2.57
N VAL A 125 -9.77 -18.11 -2.96
CA VAL A 125 -8.61 -17.30 -2.60
C VAL A 125 -8.86 -15.85 -2.99
N SER A 126 -9.55 -15.61 -4.11
CA SER A 126 -9.87 -14.26 -4.57
C SER A 126 -10.82 -13.55 -3.62
N ALA A 127 -11.90 -14.22 -3.21
CA ALA A 127 -12.87 -13.65 -2.26
C ALA A 127 -12.20 -13.30 -0.91
N HIS A 128 -11.30 -14.15 -0.43
CA HIS A 128 -10.60 -13.91 0.83
C HIS A 128 -9.55 -12.80 0.73
N LEU A 129 -8.77 -12.75 -0.35
CA LEU A 129 -7.84 -11.65 -0.60
C LEU A 129 -8.59 -10.30 -0.68
N SER A 130 -9.76 -10.26 -1.31
CA SER A 130 -10.60 -9.04 -1.41
C SER A 130 -11.02 -8.46 -0.05
N SER A 131 -11.10 -9.33 0.96
CA SER A 131 -11.46 -8.98 2.33
C SER A 131 -10.30 -8.42 3.14
N MET A 132 -9.05 -8.66 2.69
CA MET A 132 -7.86 -8.25 3.43
C MET A 132 -7.67 -6.73 3.33
N PRO A 133 -7.50 -6.04 4.46
CA PRO A 133 -7.18 -4.61 4.44
C PRO A 133 -5.85 -4.32 3.74
N GLU A 134 -4.89 -5.26 3.73
CA GLU A 134 -3.62 -5.13 3.02
C GLU A 134 -3.83 -4.91 1.53
N VAL A 135 -4.76 -5.63 0.91
CA VAL A 135 -5.06 -5.49 -0.52
C VAL A 135 -5.68 -4.14 -0.81
N ARG A 136 -6.62 -3.68 0.03
CA ARG A 136 -7.27 -2.38 -0.12
C ARG A 136 -6.29 -1.22 0.06
N CYS A 137 -5.44 -1.28 1.09
CA CYS A 137 -4.39 -0.30 1.33
C CYS A 137 -3.35 -0.32 0.20
N PHE A 138 -2.98 -1.49 -0.33
CA PHE A 138 -2.10 -1.59 -1.49
C PHE A 138 -2.68 -0.89 -2.72
N VAL A 139 -3.94 -1.15 -3.05
CA VAL A 139 -4.59 -0.52 -4.21
C VAL A 139 -4.76 0.98 -3.98
N TYR A 140 -5.14 1.41 -2.77
CA TYR A 140 -5.20 2.82 -2.40
C TYR A 140 -3.84 3.52 -2.61
N ASP A 141 -2.76 2.94 -2.08
CA ASP A 141 -1.40 3.47 -2.24
C ASP A 141 -0.96 3.50 -3.70
N ALA A 142 -1.32 2.48 -4.49
CA ALA A 142 -1.01 2.44 -5.91
C ALA A 142 -1.69 3.59 -6.66
N ILE A 143 -2.95 3.88 -6.33
CA ILE A 143 -3.69 5.01 -6.91
C ILE A 143 -3.04 6.32 -6.47
N ARG A 144 -2.73 6.48 -5.17
CA ARG A 144 -2.07 7.68 -4.62
C ARG A 144 -0.74 7.96 -5.31
N ALA A 145 0.10 6.94 -5.47
CA ALA A 145 1.36 7.04 -6.19
C ALA A 145 1.15 7.42 -7.66
N LEU A 146 0.16 6.80 -8.32
CA LEU A 146 -0.15 7.04 -9.73
C LEU A 146 -0.65 8.46 -10.00
N VAL A 147 -1.46 9.02 -9.10
CA VAL A 147 -2.01 10.38 -9.22
C VAL A 147 -1.08 11.46 -8.64
N PHE A 148 0.02 11.08 -7.98
CA PHE A 148 0.89 12.02 -7.28
C PHE A 148 1.41 13.10 -8.22
N TYR A 149 1.13 14.37 -7.88
CA TYR A 149 1.40 15.55 -8.72
C TYR A 149 0.84 15.52 -10.15
N ARG A 150 -0.02 14.56 -10.48
CA ARG A 150 -0.77 14.53 -11.72
C ARG A 150 -2.14 15.15 -11.45
N HIS A 151 -2.30 16.41 -11.82
CA HIS A 151 -3.54 17.18 -11.63
C HIS A 151 -4.71 16.64 -12.48
N LYS A 152 -5.21 15.45 -12.14
CA LYS A 152 -6.28 14.66 -12.81
C LYS A 152 -5.96 14.14 -14.22
N LYS A 153 -4.69 14.12 -14.63
CA LYS A 153 -4.25 13.61 -15.95
C LYS A 153 -3.55 12.26 -15.82
N VAL A 154 -4.28 11.24 -15.35
CA VAL A 154 -3.78 9.87 -15.46
C VAL A 154 -4.25 9.32 -16.81
N PRO A 155 -3.34 8.87 -17.69
CA PRO A 155 -3.71 8.21 -18.94
C PRO A 155 -4.65 7.03 -18.72
N TYR A 156 -5.55 6.79 -19.66
CA TYR A 156 -6.54 5.71 -19.55
C TYR A 156 -5.85 4.35 -19.45
N GLU A 157 -4.75 4.15 -20.17
CA GLU A 157 -3.95 2.94 -20.19
C GLU A 157 -3.36 2.62 -18.81
N GLU A 158 -2.81 3.64 -18.13
CA GLU A 158 -2.25 3.48 -16.78
C GLU A 158 -3.35 3.19 -15.75
N LYS A 159 -4.55 3.76 -15.93
CA LYS A 159 -5.72 3.44 -15.10
C LYS A 159 -6.17 1.99 -15.31
N CYS A 160 -6.30 1.55 -16.57
CA CYS A 160 -6.64 0.16 -16.90
C CYS A 160 -5.61 -0.83 -16.36
N HIS A 161 -4.32 -0.49 -16.46
CA HIS A 161 -3.23 -1.26 -15.88
C HIS A 161 -3.41 -1.46 -14.37
N LEU A 162 -3.64 -0.37 -13.62
CA LEU A 162 -3.88 -0.45 -12.18
C LEU A 162 -5.10 -1.31 -11.85
N PHE A 163 -6.20 -1.17 -12.60
CA PHE A 163 -7.40 -2.00 -12.41
C PHE A 163 -7.13 -3.48 -12.68
N SER A 164 -6.30 -3.80 -13.69
CA SER A 164 -5.85 -5.17 -13.94
C SER A 164 -5.04 -5.74 -12.78
N VAL A 165 -4.12 -4.94 -12.22
CA VAL A 165 -3.34 -5.34 -11.04
C VAL A 165 -4.22 -5.55 -9.81
N ALA A 166 -5.18 -4.66 -9.56
CA ALA A 166 -6.14 -4.78 -8.45
C ALA A 166 -6.97 -6.07 -8.57
N ALA A 167 -7.45 -6.40 -9.77
CA ALA A 167 -8.18 -7.62 -10.03
C ALA A 167 -7.32 -8.88 -9.79
N LYS A 168 -6.02 -8.86 -10.15
CA LYS A 168 -5.09 -9.98 -9.87
C LYS A 168 -4.88 -10.22 -8.37
N LEU A 169 -4.94 -9.16 -7.57
CA LEU A 169 -4.90 -9.23 -6.11
C LEU A 169 -6.26 -9.58 -5.49
N GLY A 170 -7.28 -9.85 -6.30
CA GLY A 170 -8.60 -10.29 -5.88
C GLY A 170 -9.56 -9.15 -5.54
N LEU A 171 -9.20 -7.89 -5.79
CA LEU A 171 -10.09 -6.77 -5.49
C LEU A 171 -11.12 -6.57 -6.62
N ASP A 172 -12.39 -6.45 -6.24
CA ASP A 172 -13.47 -6.22 -7.19
C ASP A 172 -13.39 -4.84 -7.87
N GLN A 173 -13.91 -4.74 -9.09
CA GLN A 173 -13.92 -3.50 -9.86
C GLN A 173 -14.70 -2.38 -9.15
N LYS A 174 -15.81 -2.71 -8.48
CA LYS A 174 -16.61 -1.74 -7.75
C LYS A 174 -15.80 -1.10 -6.62
N ILE A 175 -15.15 -1.93 -5.79
CA ILE A 175 -14.31 -1.46 -4.68
C ILE A 175 -13.13 -0.64 -5.21
N THR A 176 -12.47 -1.10 -6.29
CA THR A 176 -11.37 -0.37 -6.93
C THR A 176 -11.83 1.01 -7.42
N THR A 177 -13.04 1.10 -7.98
CA THR A 177 -13.64 2.37 -8.42
C THR A 177 -13.97 3.30 -7.26
N GLU A 178 -14.47 2.77 -6.15
CA GLU A 178 -14.73 3.53 -4.92
C GLU A 178 -13.43 4.09 -4.33
N LEU A 179 -12.37 3.28 -4.24
CA LEU A 179 -11.04 3.72 -3.81
C LEU A 179 -10.48 4.81 -4.73
N TRP A 180 -10.68 4.69 -6.04
CA TRP A 180 -10.29 5.71 -7.00
C TRP A 180 -10.99 7.05 -6.74
N GLY A 181 -12.31 7.02 -6.56
CA GLY A 181 -13.11 8.20 -6.25
C GLY A 181 -12.67 8.88 -4.95
N LEU A 182 -12.38 8.09 -3.92
CA LEU A 182 -11.85 8.58 -2.65
C LEU A 182 -10.52 9.35 -2.85
N VAL A 183 -9.56 8.75 -3.54
CA VAL A 183 -8.25 9.38 -3.78
C VAL A 183 -8.38 10.66 -4.61
N GLU A 184 -9.29 10.70 -5.58
CA GLU A 184 -9.55 11.92 -6.37
C GLU A 184 -10.13 13.06 -5.51
N GLN A 185 -11.05 12.75 -4.60
CA GLN A 185 -11.63 13.71 -3.66
C GLN A 185 -10.58 14.25 -2.70
N GLU A 186 -9.79 13.37 -2.07
CA GLU A 186 -8.69 13.76 -1.18
C GLU A 186 -7.67 14.64 -1.90
N SER A 187 -7.32 14.29 -3.14
CA SER A 187 -6.42 15.09 -3.97
C SER A 187 -6.99 16.47 -4.28
N SER A 188 -8.32 16.60 -4.37
CA SER A 188 -8.98 17.91 -4.51
C SER A 188 -8.86 18.74 -3.26
N ILE A 189 -9.19 18.16 -2.11
CA ILE A 189 -9.07 18.83 -0.82
C ILE A 189 -7.62 19.27 -0.57
N ALA A 190 -6.63 18.42 -0.89
CA ALA A 190 -5.22 18.75 -0.73
C ALA A 190 -4.81 19.98 -1.57
N ARG A 191 -5.32 20.11 -2.80
CA ARG A 191 -5.07 21.28 -3.66
C ARG A 191 -5.75 22.54 -3.13
N ASP A 192 -7.00 22.41 -2.69
CA ASP A 192 -7.73 23.55 -2.16
C ASP A 192 -7.09 24.08 -0.87
N LYS A 193 -6.60 23.15 -0.03
CA LYS A 193 -5.75 23.47 1.12
C LYS A 193 -4.46 24.17 0.71
N GLN A 194 -3.75 23.66 -0.30
CA GLN A 194 -2.52 24.29 -0.79
C GLN A 194 -2.79 25.72 -1.29
N ARG A 195 -3.85 25.94 -2.08
CA ARG A 195 -4.25 27.26 -2.57
C ARG A 195 -4.58 28.23 -1.44
N ALA A 196 -5.34 27.79 -0.45
CA ALA A 196 -5.71 28.61 0.71
C ALA A 196 -4.49 28.98 1.57
N LEU A 197 -3.50 28.11 1.67
CA LEU A 197 -2.29 28.35 2.47
C LEU A 197 -1.21 29.14 1.71
N GLU A 198 -1.10 28.98 0.40
CA GLU A 198 -0.14 29.71 -0.45
C GLU A 198 -0.62 31.11 -0.80
N ASN A 199 -1.93 31.34 -0.88
CA ASN A 199 -2.55 32.65 -1.10
C ASN A 199 -3.60 32.98 -0.02
N PRO A 200 -3.20 33.11 1.26
CA PRO A 200 -4.14 33.29 2.36
C PRO A 200 -4.92 34.61 2.35
N TRP A 201 -4.56 35.55 1.47
CA TRP A 201 -5.07 36.93 1.47
C TRP A 201 -5.61 37.41 0.11
N ASN A 202 -5.81 36.50 -0.85
CA ASN A 202 -6.46 36.90 -2.12
C ASN A 202 -7.98 36.85 -1.93
N GLU A 203 -8.55 37.97 -1.45
CA GLU A 203 -9.96 38.35 -1.65
C GLU A 203 -10.21 38.78 -3.09
#